data_AF-A0A0K2B1R5-F1
#
_entry.id   AF-A0A0K2B1R5-F1
#
_cell.length_a   1.000
_cell.length_b   1.000
_cell.length_c   1.000
_cell.angle_alpha   90.00
_cell.angle_beta   90.00
_cell.angle_gamma   90.00
#
_symmetry.space_group_name_H-M   'P 1'
#
loop_
_entity.id
_entity.type
_entity.pdbx_description
1 polymer ?
#
loop_
_entity_poly.entity_id
_entity_poly.type
_entity_poly.pdbx_seq_one_letter_code
_entity_poly.pdbx_strand_id
1 'polypeptide(L)'
;MQCKDIPDATFLDAVRTAPASSAIGWRNRWDVHEALEAVMGHEIPSNLLMAKARRLESRGLLGGCTCGCRGDWHPSDECGDRTYCCPPRTMAA
;
A
#
# COMPACT_ATOMS: atom_id res chain seq x y z
N MET A 1 6.99 -7.05 -16.76
CA MET A 1 6.60 -7.12 -15.34
C MET A 1 5.08 -7.04 -15.22
N GLN A 2 4.50 -7.85 -14.35
CA GLN A 2 3.09 -7.92 -14.02
C GLN A 2 2.90 -7.69 -12.52
N CYS A 3 1.69 -7.33 -12.09
CA CYS A 3 1.38 -7.09 -10.66
C CYS A 3 1.70 -8.29 -9.75
N LYS A 4 1.71 -9.52 -10.29
CA LYS A 4 2.10 -10.74 -9.56
C LYS A 4 3.61 -10.86 -9.31
N ASP A 5 4.44 -10.12 -10.06
CA ASP A 5 5.90 -10.17 -9.95
C ASP A 5 6.41 -9.30 -8.78
N ILE A 6 5.57 -8.41 -8.24
CA ILE A 6 5.84 -7.65 -7.02
C ILE A 6 5.37 -8.51 -5.84
N PRO A 7 6.22 -8.97 -4.91
CA PRO A 7 5.76 -9.73 -3.75
C PRO A 7 4.88 -8.87 -2.83
N ASP A 8 3.83 -9.45 -2.24
CA ASP A 8 2.95 -8.72 -1.32
C ASP A 8 3.73 -8.17 -0.12
N ALA A 9 4.58 -9.00 0.48
CA ALA A 9 5.40 -8.63 1.64
C ALA A 9 6.33 -7.46 1.30
N THR A 10 7.00 -7.51 0.14
CA THR A 10 7.88 -6.43 -0.34
C THR A 10 7.13 -5.11 -0.50
N PHE A 11 5.91 -5.13 -1.04
CA PHE A 11 5.10 -3.92 -1.15
C PHE A 11 4.70 -3.39 0.22
N LEU A 12 4.25 -4.25 1.14
CA LEU A 12 3.87 -3.85 2.49
C LEU A 12 5.07 -3.31 3.29
N ASP A 13 6.25 -3.89 3.11
CA ASP A 13 7.48 -3.40 3.74
C ASP A 13 7.90 -2.05 3.16
N ALA A 14 7.78 -1.85 1.84
CA ALA A 14 8.00 -0.54 1.21
C ALA A 14 7.05 0.53 1.78
N VAL A 15 5.77 0.17 2.00
CA VAL A 15 4.82 1.04 2.70
C VAL A 15 5.33 1.35 4.10
N ARG A 16 5.78 0.35 4.88
CA ARG A 16 6.27 0.56 6.25
C ARG A 16 7.49 1.47 6.33
N THR A 17 8.42 1.33 5.38
CA THR A 17 9.67 2.11 5.34
C THR A 17 9.48 3.52 4.82
N ALA A 18 8.43 3.77 4.04
CA ALA A 18 8.16 5.09 3.51
C ALA A 18 7.84 6.08 4.64
N PRO A 19 8.31 7.33 4.53
CA PRO A 19 8.04 8.37 5.52
C PRO A 19 6.52 8.57 5.71
N ALA A 20 6.11 8.59 6.98
CA ALA A 20 4.74 8.91 7.34
C ALA A 20 4.50 10.42 7.21
N SER A 21 3.45 10.79 6.47
CA SER A 21 3.03 12.17 6.29
C SER A 21 2.01 12.66 7.33
N SER A 22 1.55 11.77 8.22
CA SER A 22 0.58 12.06 9.27
C SER A 22 0.99 11.42 10.61
N ALA A 23 0.45 11.95 11.70
CA ALA A 23 0.58 11.37 13.04
C ALA A 23 0.02 9.93 13.15
N ILE A 24 -0.73 9.48 12.13
CA ILE A 24 -1.40 8.18 12.04
C ILE A 24 -0.65 7.22 11.08
N GLY A 25 0.56 7.57 10.63
CA GLY A 25 1.39 6.67 9.84
C GLY A 25 1.00 6.55 8.36
N TRP A 26 0.29 7.52 7.77
CA TRP A 26 -0.12 7.43 6.37
C TRP A 26 1.00 7.83 5.41
N ARG A 27 1.26 6.99 4.40
CA ARG A 27 2.31 7.20 3.41
C ARG A 27 1.72 7.56 2.06
N ASN A 28 2.23 8.62 1.44
CA ASN A 28 1.78 9.00 0.11
C ASN A 28 2.33 7.99 -0.92
N ARG A 29 1.71 7.94 -2.10
CA ARG A 29 2.06 6.96 -3.13
C ARG A 29 3.46 7.14 -3.69
N TRP A 30 4.00 8.35 -3.70
CA TRP A 30 5.30 8.66 -4.30
C TRP A 30 6.43 8.14 -3.42
N ASP A 31 6.34 8.38 -2.11
CA ASP A 31 7.31 7.90 -1.14
C ASP A 31 7.32 6.36 -1.06
N VAL A 32 6.13 5.74 -1.13
CA VAL A 32 6.03 4.27 -1.21
C VAL A 32 6.62 3.76 -2.53
N HIS A 33 6.42 4.48 -3.63
CA HIS A 33 6.96 4.09 -4.93
C HIS A 33 8.50 4.13 -4.90
N GLU A 34 9.10 5.21 -4.41
CA GLU A 34 10.54 5.32 -4.24
C GLU A 34 11.09 4.22 -3.32
N ALA A 35 10.46 3.98 -2.17
CA ALA A 35 10.85 2.91 -1.25
C ALA A 35 10.76 1.52 -1.91
N LEU A 36 9.73 1.27 -2.71
CA LEU A 36 9.55 0.00 -3.39
C LEU A 36 10.61 -0.22 -4.46
N GLU A 37 10.95 0.81 -5.24
CA GLU A 37 12.02 0.75 -6.24
C GLU A 37 13.39 0.52 -5.59
N ALA A 38 13.65 1.16 -4.44
CA ALA A 38 14.87 0.93 -3.67
C ALA A 38 15.00 -0.52 -3.19
N VAL A 39 13.90 -1.15 -2.75
CA VAL A 39 13.91 -2.55 -2.31
C VAL A 39 14.01 -3.52 -3.49
N MET A 40 13.32 -3.23 -4.59
CA MET A 40 13.27 -4.10 -5.78
C MET A 40 14.52 -3.95 -6.67
N GLY A 41 15.26 -2.85 -6.53
CA GLY A 41 16.50 -2.57 -7.26
C GLY A 41 16.29 -2.19 -8.74
N HIS A 42 15.07 -1.81 -9.12
CA HIS A 42 14.74 -1.36 -10.47
C HIS A 42 13.48 -0.49 -10.47
N GLU A 43 13.32 0.31 -11.54
CA GLU A 43 12.15 1.16 -11.74
C GLU A 43 10.87 0.33 -11.91
N ILE A 44 9.82 0.74 -11.21
CA ILE A 44 8.50 0.11 -11.28
C ILE A 44 7.54 1.05 -12.00
N PRO A 45 6.90 0.59 -13.10
CA PRO A 45 5.85 1.35 -13.73
C PRO A 45 4.73 1.74 -12.74
N SER A 46 4.37 3.03 -12.70
CA SER A 46 3.37 3.55 -11.76
C SER A 46 1.99 2.88 -11.87
N ASN A 47 1.64 2.38 -13.06
CA ASN A 47 0.43 1.57 -13.27
C ASN A 47 0.48 0.22 -12.53
N LEU A 48 1.65 -0.42 -12.44
CA LEU A 48 1.85 -1.66 -11.70
C LEU A 48 1.83 -1.42 -10.19
N LEU A 49 2.43 -0.33 -9.73
CA LEU A 49 2.32 0.13 -8.34
C LEU A 49 0.83 0.25 -7.95
N MET A 50 0.04 0.99 -8.73
CA MET A 50 -1.39 1.18 -8.47
C MET A 50 -2.19 -0.12 -8.57
N ALA A 51 -1.88 -0.98 -9.55
CA ALA A 51 -2.51 -2.28 -9.69
C ALA A 51 -2.22 -3.18 -8.46
N LYS A 52 -1.02 -3.09 -7.89
CA LYS A 52 -0.65 -3.82 -6.68
C LYS A 52 -1.36 -3.27 -5.45
N ALA A 53 -1.39 -1.94 -5.27
CA ALA A 53 -2.09 -1.29 -4.18
C ALA A 53 -3.58 -1.70 -4.13
N ARG A 54 -4.29 -1.60 -5.27
CA ARG A 54 -5.70 -2.01 -5.40
C ARG A 54 -5.91 -3.50 -5.08
N ARG A 55 -4.97 -4.36 -5.49
CA ARG A 55 -5.03 -5.80 -5.19
C ARG A 55 -4.82 -6.09 -3.69
N LEU A 56 -3.99 -5.33 -3.00
CA LEU A 56 -3.77 -5.49 -1.56
C LEU A 56 -4.94 -4.93 -0.75
N GLU A 57 -5.50 -3.81 -1.17
CA GLU A 57 -6.72 -3.23 -0.59
C GLU A 57 -7.92 -4.16 -0.73
N SER A 58 -8.16 -4.74 -1.93
CA SER A 58 -9.25 -5.70 -2.12
C SER A 58 -9.11 -6.97 -1.27
N ARG A 59 -7.90 -7.26 -0.79
CA ARG A 59 -7.60 -8.37 0.13
C ARG A 59 -7.57 -7.94 1.60
N GLY A 60 -7.81 -6.67 1.89
CA GLY A 60 -7.76 -6.09 3.22
C GLY A 60 -6.37 -6.11 3.86
N LEU A 61 -5.30 -6.11 3.06
CA LEU A 61 -3.90 -6.04 3.52
C LEU A 61 -3.34 -4.61 3.53
N LEU A 62 -3.96 -3.73 2.74
CA LEU A 62 -3.63 -2.32 2.65
C LEU A 62 -4.89 -1.48 2.92
N GLY A 63 -4.78 -0.43 3.73
CA GLY A 63 -5.80 0.59 3.91
C GLY A 63 -5.41 1.91 3.22
N GLY A 64 -6.29 2.92 3.28
CA GLY A 64 -6.09 4.23 2.66
C GLY A 64 -6.78 4.42 1.30
N CYS A 65 -6.35 5.40 0.49
CA CYS A 65 -6.92 5.66 -0.84
C CYS A 65 -6.08 5.01 -1.97
N THR A 66 -6.61 3.99 -2.63
CA THR A 66 -6.03 3.43 -3.88
C THR A 66 -6.62 4.04 -5.15
N CYS A 67 -7.43 5.10 -4.99
CA CYS A 67 -8.10 5.86 -6.04
C CYS A 67 -7.14 6.47 -7.09
N GLY A 68 -5.87 6.68 -6.72
CA GLY A 68 -4.83 7.17 -7.62
C GLY A 68 -4.52 8.67 -7.50
N CYS A 69 -5.03 9.35 -6.47
CA CYS A 69 -4.68 10.74 -6.16
C CYS A 69 -3.29 10.83 -5.49
N ARG A 70 -3.26 11.18 -4.20
CA ARG A 70 -2.07 11.25 -3.34
C ARG A 70 -1.64 9.90 -2.78
N GLY A 71 -2.57 8.95 -2.61
CA GLY A 71 -2.30 7.72 -1.87
C GLY A 71 -2.81 7.84 -0.44
N ASP A 72 -1.93 7.91 0.55
CA ASP A 72 -2.23 7.81 1.99
C ASP A 72 -2.47 6.37 2.44
N TRP A 73 -1.55 5.50 2.02
CA TRP A 73 -1.57 4.08 2.32
C TRP A 73 -1.01 3.80 3.70
N HIS A 74 -1.55 2.75 4.31
CA HIS A 74 -0.99 2.16 5.51
C HIS A 74 -1.23 0.65 5.49
N PRO A 75 -0.36 -0.14 6.13
CA PRO A 75 -0.63 -1.54 6.40
C PRO A 75 -1.91 -1.69 7.23
N SER A 76 -2.73 -2.70 6.94
CA SER A 76 -3.99 -2.90 7.66
C SER A 76 -3.81 -3.22 9.15
N ASP A 77 -2.65 -3.75 9.53
CA ASP A 77 -2.26 -4.04 10.92
C ASP A 77 -1.88 -2.79 11.73
N GLU A 78 -1.54 -1.69 11.06
CA GLU A 78 -1.29 -0.38 11.69
C GLU A 78 -2.57 0.47 11.83
N CYS A 79 -3.71 -0.04 11.36
CA CYS A 79 -4.98 0.69 11.44
C CYS A 79 -5.53 0.67 12.88
N GLY A 80 -5.39 1.79 13.59
CA GLY A 80 -5.90 1.96 14.96
C GLY A 80 -7.43 2.02 15.08
N ASP A 81 -8.15 2.29 13.98
CA ASP A 81 -9.61 2.35 13.97
C ASP A 81 -10.18 1.60 12.75
N ARG A 82 -10.73 0.41 13.03
CA ARG A 82 -11.32 -0.49 12.02
C ARG A 82 -12.64 0.04 11.43
N THR A 83 -13.12 1.18 11.90
CA THR A 83 -14.42 1.76 11.53
C THR A 83 -14.31 2.79 10.41
N TYR A 84 -13.17 3.50 10.30
CA TYR A 84 -13.06 4.67 9.43
C TYR A 84 -12.08 4.53 8.26
N CYS A 85 -11.05 3.67 8.35
CA CYS A 85 -9.93 3.74 7.39
C CYS A 85 -9.55 2.43 6.71
N CYS A 86 -9.87 1.27 7.32
CA CYS A 86 -9.81 0.00 6.62
C CYS A 86 -11.23 -0.45 6.29
N PRO A 87 -11.55 -0.84 5.04
CA PRO A 87 -12.78 -1.58 4.81
C PRO A 87 -12.75 -2.79 5.76
N PRO A 88 -13.84 -3.08 6.49
CA PRO A 88 -13.89 -4.23 7.36
C PRO A 88 -13.52 -5.44 6.51
N ARG A 89 -12.48 -6.19 6.92
CA ARG A 89 -12.14 -7.49 6.35
C ARG A 89 -13.47 -8.22 6.21
N THR A 90 -14.00 -8.32 4.98
CA THR A 90 -15.13 -9.21 4.75
C THR A 90 -14.51 -10.56 5.02
N MET A 91 -14.82 -11.13 6.19
CA MET A 91 -14.51 -12.51 6.49
C MET A 91 -15.18 -13.28 5.37
N ALA A 92 -14.39 -13.74 4.40
CA ALA A 92 -14.85 -14.68 3.41
C ALA A 92 -15.41 -15.87 4.21
N ALA A 93 -16.73 -16.01 4.16
CA ALA A 93 -17.44 -17.19 4.63
C ALA A 93 -17.07 -18.40 3.76
#